data_AF-A0ABD7KU14-F1
#
_entry.id   AF-A0ABD7KU14-F1
#
_cell.length_a   1.000
_cell.length_b   1.000
_cell.length_c   1.000
_cell.angle_alpha   90.00
_cell.angle_beta   90.00
_cell.angle_gamma   90.00
#
_symmetry.space_group_name_H-M   'P 1'
#
loop_
_entity.id
_entity.type
_entity.pdbx_description
1 polymer ?
#
loop_
_entity_poly.entity_id
_entity_poly.type
_entity_poly.pdbx_seq_one_letter_code
_entity_poly.pdbx_strand_id
1 'polypeptide(L)'
;MDIVNLLEVLKPASHVVTVKMETASNNWDSIIKVLIAILPAIISFIALFFSYFQFKTNIRYQSEQYALGIEQQLKTLKLNTRLATEIEMKKDVCKEVRAAYVSFMKNHSLLYSAKLDYKSLEQRDDAEGNKKRAIAHEVVMERGQLCLESKMLIDSYLDLNDTKDKEFFDSLNNVSRMAFKAECDGAQLGQAQGKCAGICFEFIERRRKEITGLVDTIGN
;
A
#
# COMPACT_ATOMS: atom_id res chain seq x y z
N MET A 1 11.23 -37.97 -5.67
CA MET A 1 10.70 -39.26 -6.15
C MET A 1 10.17 -38.99 -7.56
N ASP A 2 11.04 -38.88 -8.56
CA ASP A 2 10.64 -38.59 -9.97
C ASP A 2 11.79 -38.78 -11.01
N ILE A 3 12.82 -39.55 -10.67
CA ILE A 3 13.92 -39.91 -11.62
C ILE A 3 13.80 -41.40 -12.03
N VAL A 4 13.04 -42.21 -11.30
CA VAL A 4 12.94 -43.66 -11.52
C VAL A 4 11.93 -44.01 -12.63
N ASN A 5 10.93 -43.14 -12.91
CA ASN A 5 9.90 -43.41 -13.92
C ASN A 5 10.28 -43.09 -15.38
N LEU A 6 11.44 -42.46 -15.63
CA LEU A 6 11.92 -42.19 -17.00
C LEU A 6 12.80 -43.32 -17.56
N LEU A 7 13.26 -44.26 -16.72
CA LEU A 7 14.07 -45.41 -17.12
C LEU A 7 13.24 -46.65 -17.52
N GLU A 8 11.94 -46.70 -17.17
CA GLU A 8 11.07 -47.84 -17.49
C GLU A 8 10.48 -47.81 -18.91
N VAL A 9 10.58 -46.69 -19.63
CA VAL A 9 10.01 -46.51 -20.99
C VAL A 9 11.02 -46.79 -22.11
N LEU A 10 12.22 -47.28 -21.79
CA LEU A 10 13.12 -47.90 -22.78
C LEU A 10 13.13 -49.42 -22.60
N LYS A 11 11.96 -50.01 -22.84
CA LYS A 11 11.84 -51.44 -23.14
C LYS A 11 12.78 -51.75 -24.32
N PRO A 12 13.67 -52.76 -24.24
CA PRO A 12 14.51 -53.09 -25.37
C PRO A 12 13.59 -53.65 -26.46
N ALA A 13 13.43 -52.90 -27.55
CA ALA A 13 12.73 -53.35 -28.73
C ALA A 13 13.54 -54.51 -29.35
N SER A 14 13.17 -55.72 -28.91
CA SER A 14 13.16 -57.07 -29.48
C SER A 14 13.63 -57.36 -30.92
N HIS A 15 14.46 -56.57 -31.57
CA HIS A 15 14.99 -56.84 -32.91
C HIS A 15 16.52 -56.78 -32.92
N VAL A 16 17.12 -57.74 -32.21
CA VAL A 16 18.49 -58.18 -32.52
C VAL A 16 18.42 -58.88 -33.88
N VAL A 17 18.76 -58.16 -34.95
CA VAL A 17 19.02 -58.77 -36.26
C VAL A 17 20.44 -59.33 -36.21
N THR A 18 20.54 -60.61 -35.86
CA THR A 18 21.79 -61.39 -36.00
C THR A 18 22.05 -61.63 -37.49
N VAL A 19 22.84 -60.76 -38.10
CA VAL A 19 23.37 -61.00 -39.44
C VAL A 19 24.53 -62.00 -39.32
N LYS A 20 24.30 -63.26 -39.67
CA LYS A 20 25.38 -64.20 -39.98
C LYS A 20 26.06 -63.74 -41.26
N MET A 21 27.28 -63.20 -41.15
CA MET A 21 28.15 -63.02 -42.31
C MET A 21 28.94 -64.31 -42.53
N GLU A 22 28.56 -65.05 -43.58
CA GLU A 22 29.44 -66.05 -44.17
C GLU A 22 30.57 -65.33 -44.91
N THR A 23 31.80 -65.70 -44.54
CA THR A 23 33.04 -65.08 -44.96
C THR A 23 33.37 -65.45 -46.41
N ALA A 24 33.15 -64.52 -47.33
CA ALA A 24 33.84 -64.52 -48.62
C ALA A 24 34.83 -63.35 -48.64
N SER A 25 36.11 -63.70 -48.63
CA SER A 25 37.24 -62.78 -48.66
C SER A 25 37.12 -61.76 -49.79
N ASN A 26 37.12 -60.47 -49.46
CA ASN A 26 37.56 -59.39 -50.35
C ASN A 26 37.78 -58.11 -49.53
N ASN A 27 38.76 -57.30 -49.93
CA ASN A 27 39.26 -56.09 -49.23
C ASN A 27 38.18 -55.02 -48.86
N TRP A 28 36.94 -55.20 -49.30
CA TRP A 28 35.76 -54.44 -48.88
C TRP A 28 35.29 -54.74 -47.46
N ASP A 29 35.55 -55.94 -46.94
CA ASP A 29 35.13 -56.37 -45.60
C ASP A 29 35.90 -55.63 -44.49
N SER A 30 37.14 -55.23 -44.78
CA SER A 30 37.96 -54.41 -43.87
C SER A 30 37.43 -52.98 -43.78
N ILE A 31 36.99 -52.39 -44.91
CA ILE A 31 36.38 -51.05 -44.94
C ILE A 31 35.03 -51.06 -44.21
N ILE A 32 34.21 -52.10 -44.42
CA ILE A 32 32.92 -52.26 -43.75
C ILE A 32 33.11 -52.44 -42.23
N LYS A 33 34.09 -53.25 -41.79
CA LYS A 33 34.41 -53.41 -40.35
C LYS A 33 34.91 -52.12 -39.69
N VAL A 34 35.72 -51.33 -40.40
CA VAL A 34 36.16 -50.00 -39.92
C VAL A 34 34.99 -49.02 -39.87
N LEU A 35 34.09 -49.05 -40.86
CA LEU A 35 32.89 -48.21 -40.89
C LEU A 35 31.94 -48.56 -39.74
N ILE A 36 31.74 -49.85 -39.46
CA ILE A 36 30.93 -50.34 -38.32
C ILE A 36 31.56 -49.96 -36.98
N ALA A 37 32.89 -49.98 -36.87
CA ALA A 37 33.60 -49.59 -35.65
C ALA A 37 33.56 -48.07 -35.39
N ILE A 38 33.53 -47.24 -36.44
CA ILE A 38 33.52 -45.77 -36.34
C ILE A 38 32.08 -45.21 -36.29
N LEU A 39 31.08 -45.96 -36.76
CA LEU A 39 29.67 -45.56 -36.76
C LEU A 39 29.17 -45.04 -35.40
N PRO A 40 29.46 -45.69 -34.24
CA PRO A 40 29.02 -45.22 -32.93
C PRO A 40 29.64 -43.87 -32.55
N ALA A 41 30.89 -43.62 -32.97
CA ALA A 41 31.58 -42.36 -32.74
C ALA A 41 30.98 -41.23 -33.58
N ILE A 42 30.60 -41.51 -34.85
CA ILE A 42 29.94 -40.55 -35.72
C ILE A 42 28.52 -40.23 -35.20
N ILE A 43 27.75 -41.25 -34.80
CA ILE A 43 26.40 -41.06 -34.23
C ILE A 43 26.49 -40.25 -32.93
N SER A 44 27.45 -40.57 -32.05
CA SER A 44 27.67 -39.80 -30.82
C SER A 44 28.10 -38.37 -31.10
N PHE A 45 28.93 -38.13 -32.11
CA PHE A 45 29.35 -36.80 -32.53
C PHE A 45 28.17 -35.97 -33.07
N ILE A 46 27.33 -36.57 -33.91
CA ILE A 46 26.12 -35.92 -34.44
C ILE A 46 25.14 -35.63 -33.29
N ALA A 47 24.94 -36.57 -32.37
CA ALA A 47 24.11 -36.37 -31.19
C ALA A 47 24.64 -35.24 -30.29
N LEU A 48 25.95 -35.17 -30.06
CA LEU A 48 26.60 -34.08 -29.33
C LEU A 48 26.45 -32.75 -30.05
N PHE A 49 26.56 -32.73 -31.38
CA PHE A 49 26.40 -31.52 -32.18
C PHE A 49 24.97 -30.98 -32.14
N PHE A 50 23.97 -31.85 -32.28
CA PHE A 50 22.55 -31.47 -32.13
C PHE A 50 22.23 -31.05 -30.69
N SER A 51 22.77 -31.76 -29.69
CA SER A 51 22.63 -31.39 -28.28
C SER A 51 23.26 -30.02 -27.98
N TYR A 52 24.42 -29.72 -28.54
CA TYR A 52 25.06 -28.41 -28.43
C TYR A 52 24.21 -27.29 -29.04
N PHE A 53 23.63 -27.51 -30.23
CA PHE A 53 22.74 -26.54 -30.87
C PHE A 53 21.44 -26.33 -30.09
N GLN A 54 20.84 -27.41 -29.56
CA GLN A 54 19.67 -27.34 -28.69
C GLN A 54 19.99 -26.63 -27.39
N PHE A 55 21.11 -26.93 -26.76
CA PHE A 55 21.57 -26.29 -25.52
C PHE A 55 21.80 -24.79 -25.69
N LYS A 56 22.47 -24.38 -26.77
CA LYS A 56 22.70 -22.96 -27.08
C LYS A 56 21.40 -22.21 -27.30
N THR A 57 20.44 -22.83 -27.98
CA THR A 57 19.11 -22.26 -28.23
C THR A 57 18.31 -22.17 -26.91
N ASN A 58 18.29 -23.24 -26.11
CA ASN A 58 17.61 -23.28 -24.81
C ASN A 58 18.17 -22.28 -23.80
N ILE A 59 19.49 -22.12 -23.71
CA ILE A 59 20.10 -21.12 -22.81
C ILE A 59 19.65 -19.71 -23.19
N ARG A 60 19.59 -19.39 -24.49
CA ARG A 60 19.14 -18.08 -24.94
C ARG A 60 17.68 -17.82 -24.56
N TYR A 61 16.79 -18.77 -24.83
CA TYR A 61 15.38 -18.68 -24.45
C TYR A 61 15.18 -18.62 -22.93
N GLN A 62 15.90 -19.42 -22.15
CA GLN A 62 15.86 -19.35 -20.69
C GLN A 62 16.34 -17.99 -20.19
N SER A 63 17.46 -17.47 -20.70
CA SER A 63 17.99 -16.17 -20.27
C SER A 63 17.02 -15.02 -20.53
N GLU A 64 16.32 -15.06 -21.66
CA GLU A 64 15.32 -14.06 -22.03
C GLU A 64 14.07 -14.17 -21.14
N GLN A 65 13.62 -15.40 -20.84
CA GLN A 65 12.54 -15.63 -19.88
C GLN A 65 12.91 -15.23 -18.45
N TYR A 66 14.15 -15.45 -18.01
CA TYR A 66 14.63 -14.99 -16.70
C TYR A 66 14.68 -13.47 -16.63
N ALA A 67 15.18 -12.80 -17.67
CA ALA A 67 15.22 -11.34 -17.72
C ALA A 67 13.81 -10.72 -17.67
N LEU A 68 12.87 -11.25 -18.46
CA LEU A 68 11.47 -10.83 -18.44
C LEU A 68 10.81 -11.11 -17.08
N GLY A 69 11.08 -12.27 -16.49
CA GLY A 69 10.58 -12.63 -15.16
C GLY A 69 11.09 -11.72 -14.06
N ILE A 70 12.38 -11.38 -14.06
CA ILE A 70 12.99 -10.44 -13.11
C ILE A 70 12.40 -9.04 -13.29
N GLU A 71 12.25 -8.58 -14.54
CA GLU A 71 11.66 -7.26 -14.81
C GLU A 71 10.21 -7.17 -14.31
N GLN A 72 9.42 -8.22 -14.52
CA GLN A 72 8.04 -8.28 -14.04
C GLN A 72 7.99 -8.32 -12.50
N GLN A 73 8.83 -9.13 -11.85
CA GLN A 73 8.94 -9.17 -10.39
C GLN A 73 9.36 -7.81 -9.80
N LEU A 74 10.32 -7.11 -10.43
CA LEU A 74 10.75 -5.77 -10.00
C LEU A 74 9.63 -4.73 -10.15
N LYS A 75 8.88 -4.77 -11.25
CA LYS A 75 7.71 -3.89 -11.46
C LYS A 75 6.64 -4.14 -10.41
N THR A 76 6.30 -5.41 -10.14
CA THR A 76 5.33 -5.78 -9.11
C THR A 76 5.80 -5.36 -7.72
N LEU A 77 7.07 -5.60 -7.38
CA LEU A 77 7.64 -5.17 -6.10
C LEU A 77 7.55 -3.66 -5.93
N LYS A 78 7.90 -2.88 -6.96
CA LYS A 78 7.82 -1.41 -6.93
C LYS A 78 6.37 -0.94 -6.74
N LEU A 79 5.42 -1.57 -7.40
CA LEU A 79 3.99 -1.26 -7.26
C LEU A 79 3.51 -1.57 -5.83
N ASN A 80 3.81 -2.75 -5.31
CA ASN A 80 3.40 -3.17 -3.97
C ASN A 80 3.99 -2.27 -2.88
N THR A 81 5.27 -1.90 -3.00
CA THR A 81 5.91 -0.96 -2.07
C THR A 81 5.23 0.41 -2.12
N ARG A 82 4.91 0.92 -3.31
CA ARG A 82 4.21 2.20 -3.47
C ARG A 82 2.82 2.16 -2.83
N LEU A 83 2.06 1.09 -3.08
CA LEU A 83 0.73 0.90 -2.49
C LEU A 83 0.80 0.79 -0.97
N ALA A 84 1.77 0.03 -0.44
CA ALA A 84 1.99 -0.09 1.01
C ALA A 84 2.32 1.26 1.66
N THR A 85 3.19 2.06 1.02
CA THR A 85 3.48 3.43 1.50
C THR A 85 2.24 4.33 1.46
N GLU A 86 1.44 4.25 0.40
CA GLU A 86 0.21 5.03 0.29
C GLU A 86 -0.82 4.66 1.38
N ILE A 87 -0.96 3.36 1.67
CA ILE A 87 -1.81 2.86 2.76
C ILE A 87 -1.34 3.42 4.10
N GLU A 88 -0.04 3.36 4.40
CA GLU A 88 0.48 3.84 5.68
C GLU A 88 0.29 5.37 5.81
N MET A 89 0.56 6.13 4.75
CA MET A 89 0.30 7.58 4.75
C MET A 89 -1.18 7.91 5.02
N LYS A 90 -2.12 7.21 4.38
CA LYS A 90 -3.56 7.45 4.62
C LYS A 90 -3.98 7.08 6.05
N LYS A 91 -3.42 6.01 6.61
CA LYS A 91 -3.66 5.60 7.99
C LYS A 91 -3.14 6.63 8.99
N ASP A 92 -1.95 7.18 8.76
CA ASP A 92 -1.40 8.26 9.58
C ASP A 92 -2.26 9.51 9.51
N VAL A 93 -2.70 9.93 8.32
CA VAL A 93 -3.65 11.06 8.18
C VAL A 93 -4.92 10.83 9.01
N CYS A 94 -5.50 9.63 8.97
CA CYS A 94 -6.70 9.33 9.78
C CYS A 94 -6.43 9.43 11.29
N LYS A 95 -5.24 9.05 11.74
CA LYS A 95 -4.83 9.11 13.14
C LYS A 95 -4.62 10.56 13.58
N GLU A 96 -3.90 11.34 12.77
CA GLU A 96 -3.62 12.75 13.03
C GLU A 96 -4.89 13.60 13.04
N VAL A 97 -5.77 13.44 12.04
CA VAL A 97 -7.06 14.14 12.00
C VAL A 97 -7.91 13.81 13.23
N ARG A 98 -7.94 12.55 13.68
CA ARG A 98 -8.66 12.16 14.90
C ARG A 98 -8.07 12.83 16.14
N ALA A 99 -6.74 12.80 16.30
CA ALA A 99 -6.07 13.40 17.44
C ALA A 99 -6.27 14.92 17.48
N ALA A 100 -6.10 15.58 16.34
CA ALA A 100 -6.31 17.01 16.17
C ALA A 100 -7.77 17.39 16.46
N TYR A 101 -8.75 16.60 15.99
CA TYR A 101 -10.16 16.83 16.26
C TYR A 101 -10.51 16.72 17.75
N VAL A 102 -9.96 15.73 18.46
CA VAL A 102 -10.14 15.59 19.91
C VAL A 102 -9.52 16.77 20.65
N SER A 103 -8.30 17.18 20.26
CA SER A 103 -7.64 18.37 20.81
C SER A 103 -8.45 19.65 20.56
N PHE A 104 -8.97 19.81 19.34
CA PHE A 104 -9.85 20.91 18.95
C PHE A 104 -11.08 20.97 19.87
N MET A 105 -11.80 19.86 20.03
CA MET A 105 -13.01 19.83 20.87
C MET A 105 -12.72 20.07 22.36
N LYS A 106 -11.60 19.57 22.87
CA LYS A 106 -11.17 19.82 24.25
C LYS A 106 -10.91 21.31 24.49
N ASN A 107 -10.10 21.94 23.63
CA ASN A 107 -9.77 23.36 23.77
C ASN A 107 -10.98 24.25 23.46
N HIS A 108 -11.85 23.84 22.53
CA HIS A 108 -13.12 24.50 22.22
C HIS A 108 -14.01 24.60 23.46
N SER A 109 -14.22 23.49 24.18
CA SER A 109 -15.08 23.50 25.37
C SER A 109 -14.54 24.42 26.47
N LEU A 110 -13.23 24.40 26.69
CA LEU A 110 -12.58 25.27 27.70
C LEU A 110 -12.64 26.74 27.29
N LEU A 111 -12.42 27.04 26.00
CA LEU A 111 -12.54 28.38 25.44
C LEU A 111 -13.97 28.92 25.58
N TYR A 112 -14.97 28.11 25.27
CA TYR A 112 -16.38 28.49 25.37
C TYR A 112 -16.76 28.86 26.81
N SER A 113 -16.42 27.99 27.77
CA SER A 113 -16.67 28.26 29.20
C SER A 113 -15.95 29.52 29.68
N ALA A 114 -14.67 29.69 29.34
CA ALA A 114 -13.91 30.88 29.73
C ALA A 114 -14.47 32.16 29.09
N LYS A 115 -14.99 32.09 27.86
CA LYS A 115 -15.68 33.22 27.22
C LYS A 115 -17.00 33.57 27.90
N LEU A 116 -17.78 32.57 28.33
CA LEU A 116 -18.99 32.82 29.12
C LEU A 116 -18.66 33.48 30.46
N ASP A 117 -17.65 32.97 31.17
CA ASP A 117 -17.19 33.55 32.44
C ASP A 117 -16.73 35.00 32.23
N TYR A 118 -15.92 35.26 31.20
CA TYR A 118 -15.47 36.61 30.87
C TYR A 118 -16.64 37.57 30.62
N LYS A 119 -17.63 37.15 29.80
CA LYS A 119 -18.83 37.96 29.52
C LYS A 119 -19.67 38.22 30.78
N SER A 120 -19.81 37.23 31.65
CA SER A 120 -20.58 37.38 32.91
C SER A 120 -19.98 38.43 33.85
N LEU A 121 -18.68 38.73 33.68
CA LEU A 121 -17.92 39.67 34.50
C LEU A 121 -17.76 41.05 33.85
N GLU A 122 -18.30 41.28 32.65
CA GLU A 122 -18.04 42.49 31.85
C GLU A 122 -18.53 43.78 32.55
N GLN A 123 -19.61 43.67 33.33
CA GLN A 123 -20.19 44.78 34.11
C GLN A 123 -19.71 44.84 35.57
N ARG A 124 -18.77 43.97 35.98
CA ARG A 124 -18.23 43.94 37.36
C ARG A 124 -16.88 44.65 37.41
N ASP A 125 -16.89 45.91 37.80
CA ASP A 125 -15.71 46.78 37.86
C ASP A 125 -15.03 46.82 39.25
N ASP A 126 -15.43 45.93 40.16
CA ASP A 126 -14.78 45.73 41.45
C ASP A 126 -13.40 45.04 41.29
N ALA A 127 -12.52 45.20 42.28
CA ALA A 127 -11.17 44.63 42.23
C ALA A 127 -11.19 43.09 42.05
N GLU A 128 -12.18 42.42 42.64
CA GLU A 128 -12.38 40.98 42.46
C GLU A 128 -12.86 40.63 41.05
N GLY A 129 -13.82 41.39 40.50
CA GLY A 129 -14.29 41.27 39.12
C GLY A 129 -13.15 41.42 38.12
N ASN A 130 -12.32 42.45 38.27
CA ASN A 130 -11.15 42.69 37.42
C ASN A 130 -10.14 41.53 37.48
N LYS A 131 -9.86 41.00 38.67
CA LYS A 131 -8.97 39.84 38.84
C LYS A 131 -9.53 38.60 38.13
N LYS A 132 -10.81 38.29 38.33
CA LYS A 132 -11.46 37.14 37.69
C LYS A 132 -11.54 37.29 36.16
N ARG A 133 -11.79 38.52 35.69
CA ARG A 133 -11.82 38.86 34.26
C ARG A 133 -10.45 38.66 33.61
N ALA A 134 -9.36 39.04 34.29
CA ALA A 134 -7.99 38.81 33.82
C ALA A 134 -7.66 37.31 33.70
N ILE A 135 -8.04 36.51 34.69
CA ILE A 135 -7.86 35.04 34.65
C ILE A 135 -8.65 34.43 33.50
N ALA A 136 -9.92 34.80 33.34
CA ALA A 136 -10.75 34.31 32.23
C ALA A 136 -10.16 34.72 30.87
N HIS A 137 -9.64 35.95 30.76
CA HIS A 137 -8.98 36.43 29.54
C HIS A 137 -7.74 35.61 29.18
N GLU A 138 -6.88 35.29 30.15
CA GLU A 138 -5.69 34.47 29.94
C GLU A 138 -6.06 33.09 29.39
N VAL A 139 -7.08 32.45 29.99
CA VAL A 139 -7.59 31.16 29.51
C VAL A 139 -8.18 31.27 28.10
N VAL A 140 -8.90 32.35 27.81
CA VAL A 140 -9.44 32.62 26.46
C VAL A 140 -8.31 32.73 25.43
N MET A 141 -7.21 33.42 25.75
CA MET A 141 -6.08 33.56 24.83
C MET A 141 -5.37 32.23 24.61
N GLU A 142 -5.02 31.53 25.69
CA GLU A 142 -4.33 30.23 25.63
C GLU A 142 -5.17 29.19 24.86
N ARG A 143 -6.42 29.00 25.26
CA ARG A 143 -7.31 28.00 24.64
C ARG A 143 -7.75 28.41 23.25
N GLY A 144 -7.87 29.72 23.00
CA GLY A 144 -8.13 30.28 21.68
C GLY A 144 -7.05 29.90 20.68
N GLN A 145 -5.78 30.08 21.06
CA GLN A 145 -4.64 29.70 20.23
C GLN A 145 -4.59 28.19 19.98
N LEU A 146 -4.66 27.36 21.03
CA LEU A 146 -4.59 25.90 20.89
C LEU A 146 -5.76 25.31 20.07
N CYS A 147 -6.95 25.93 20.18
CA CYS A 147 -8.11 25.59 19.37
C CYS A 147 -7.84 25.91 17.88
N LEU A 148 -7.28 27.09 17.59
CA LEU A 148 -6.93 27.50 16.24
C LEU A 148 -5.84 26.61 15.63
N GLU A 149 -4.78 26.29 16.37
CA GLU A 149 -3.70 25.39 15.93
C GLU A 149 -4.24 24.01 15.58
N SER A 150 -5.08 23.44 16.45
CA SER A 150 -5.70 22.13 16.20
C SER A 150 -6.59 22.16 14.95
N LYS A 151 -7.33 23.26 14.74
CA LYS A 151 -8.15 23.46 13.55
C LYS A 151 -7.30 23.61 12.29
N MET A 152 -6.24 24.42 12.31
CA MET A 152 -5.34 24.62 11.17
C MET A 152 -4.70 23.31 10.73
N LEU A 153 -4.34 22.44 11.69
CA LEU A 153 -3.83 21.11 11.39
C LEU A 153 -4.88 20.27 10.66
N ILE A 154 -6.14 20.27 11.11
CA ILE A 154 -7.22 19.56 10.40
C ILE A 154 -7.41 20.15 9.00
N ASP A 155 -7.52 21.47 8.89
CA ASP A 155 -7.72 22.20 7.64
C ASP A 155 -6.63 21.86 6.60
N SER A 156 -5.40 21.57 7.05
CA SER A 156 -4.28 21.16 6.17
C SER A 156 -4.46 19.80 5.48
N TYR A 157 -5.35 18.94 6.00
CA TYR A 157 -5.64 17.62 5.45
C TYR A 157 -6.90 17.60 4.55
N LEU A 158 -7.63 18.71 4.46
CA LEU A 158 -8.88 18.81 3.73
C LEU A 158 -8.65 19.30 2.31
N ASP A 159 -9.26 18.64 1.33
CA ASP A 159 -9.32 19.14 -0.04
C ASP A 159 -10.57 20.01 -0.21
N LEU A 160 -10.40 21.34 -0.23
CA LEU A 160 -11.53 22.27 -0.35
C LEU A 160 -12.26 22.21 -1.70
N ASN A 161 -11.73 21.47 -2.68
CA ASN A 161 -12.44 21.17 -3.92
C ASN A 161 -13.43 20.00 -3.75
N ASP A 162 -13.23 19.12 -2.78
CA ASP A 162 -14.17 18.06 -2.41
C ASP A 162 -15.30 18.66 -1.55
N THR A 163 -16.54 18.43 -1.98
CA THR A 163 -17.72 19.04 -1.33
C THR A 163 -17.89 18.59 0.12
N LYS A 164 -17.51 17.35 0.47
CA LYS A 164 -17.64 16.82 1.83
C LYS A 164 -16.52 17.32 2.73
N ASP A 165 -15.31 17.45 2.21
CA ASP A 165 -14.19 18.07 2.94
C ASP A 165 -14.47 19.54 3.21
N LYS A 166 -15.09 20.24 2.24
CA LYS A 166 -15.60 21.59 2.43
C LYS A 166 -16.69 21.67 3.50
N GLU A 167 -17.64 20.71 3.53
CA GLU A 167 -18.64 20.67 4.61
C GLU A 167 -17.98 20.49 5.99
N PHE A 168 -16.93 19.68 6.07
CA PHE A 168 -16.18 19.53 7.31
C PHE A 168 -15.52 20.84 7.75
N PHE A 169 -14.85 21.51 6.81
CA PHE A 169 -14.24 22.82 7.04
C PHE A 169 -15.27 23.85 7.53
N ASP A 170 -16.43 23.95 6.86
CA ASP A 170 -17.51 24.86 7.23
C ASP A 170 -18.09 24.53 8.62
N SER A 171 -18.22 23.25 8.93
CA SER A 171 -18.66 22.77 10.25
C SER A 171 -17.65 23.14 11.36
N LEU A 172 -16.35 22.97 11.12
CA LEU A 172 -15.29 23.40 12.05
C LEU A 172 -15.35 24.91 12.30
N ASN A 173 -15.48 25.71 11.25
CA ASN A 173 -15.62 27.16 11.36
C ASN A 173 -16.87 27.56 12.15
N ASN A 174 -17.99 26.87 11.92
CA ASN A 174 -19.22 27.12 12.66
C ASN A 174 -19.02 26.88 14.16
N VAL A 175 -18.46 25.72 14.53
CA VAL A 175 -18.20 25.36 15.92
C VAL A 175 -17.19 26.31 16.57
N SER A 176 -16.11 26.68 15.87
CA SER A 176 -15.15 27.68 16.35
C SER A 176 -15.82 29.02 16.63
N ARG A 177 -16.63 29.54 15.70
CA ARG A 177 -17.35 30.81 15.87
C ARG A 177 -18.25 30.79 17.10
N MET A 178 -18.91 29.66 17.39
CA MET A 178 -19.72 29.51 18.59
C MET A 178 -18.88 29.62 19.87
N ALA A 179 -17.67 29.03 19.91
CA ALA A 179 -16.75 29.21 21.04
C ALA A 179 -16.22 30.64 21.18
N PHE A 180 -15.76 31.25 20.09
CA PHE A 180 -15.17 32.59 20.13
C PHE A 180 -16.20 33.67 20.48
N LYS A 181 -17.44 33.51 20.03
CA LYS A 181 -18.52 34.44 20.34
C LYS A 181 -19.20 34.15 21.67
N ALA A 182 -19.34 32.89 22.08
CA ALA A 182 -20.13 32.49 23.25
C ALA A 182 -21.53 33.14 23.27
N GLU A 183 -22.28 32.96 22.18
CA GLU A 183 -23.63 33.54 21.97
C GLU A 183 -24.71 32.46 21.71
N CYS A 184 -24.34 31.19 21.71
CA CYS A 184 -25.26 30.07 21.48
C CYS A 184 -25.76 29.49 22.80
N ASP A 185 -26.92 28.84 22.77
CA ASP A 185 -27.36 28.01 23.89
C ASP A 185 -26.60 26.65 23.91
N GLY A 186 -26.69 25.94 25.03
CA GLY A 186 -26.02 24.64 25.19
C GLY A 186 -26.55 23.55 24.23
N ALA A 187 -27.81 23.62 23.81
CA ALA A 187 -28.41 22.66 22.89
C ALA A 187 -27.90 22.86 21.46
N GLN A 188 -27.85 24.11 20.99
CA GLN A 188 -27.26 24.53 19.73
C GLN A 188 -25.79 24.13 19.66
N LEU A 189 -25.03 24.36 20.75
CA LEU A 189 -23.63 23.98 20.81
C LEU A 189 -23.46 22.45 20.72
N GLY A 190 -24.23 21.69 21.50
CA GLY A 190 -24.20 20.23 21.47
C GLY A 190 -24.58 19.68 20.10
N GLN A 191 -25.59 20.25 19.44
CA GLN A 191 -25.98 19.86 18.09
C GLN A 191 -24.87 20.14 17.07
N ALA A 192 -24.25 21.31 17.12
CA ALA A 192 -23.16 21.67 16.22
C ALA A 192 -21.92 20.78 16.41
N GLN A 193 -21.56 20.49 17.67
CA GLN A 193 -20.47 19.56 18.00
C GLN A 193 -20.78 18.14 17.53
N GLY A 194 -22.00 17.66 17.73
CA GLY A 194 -22.45 16.35 17.27
C GLY A 194 -22.42 16.22 15.74
N LYS A 195 -22.90 17.25 15.02
CA LYS A 195 -22.80 17.30 13.56
C LYS A 195 -21.35 17.27 13.09
N CYS A 196 -20.49 18.08 13.70
CA CYS A 196 -19.06 18.14 13.37
C CYS A 196 -18.36 16.79 13.62
N ALA A 197 -18.75 16.08 14.69
CA ALA A 197 -18.21 14.76 15.01
C ALA A 197 -18.64 13.71 13.98
N GLY A 198 -19.90 13.75 13.54
CA GLY A 198 -20.40 12.91 12.46
C GLY A 198 -19.60 13.11 11.17
N ILE A 199 -19.39 14.36 10.75
CA ILE A 199 -18.63 14.66 9.53
C ILE A 199 -17.16 14.22 9.65
N CYS A 200 -16.53 14.44 10.81
CA CYS A 200 -15.17 13.96 11.06
C CYS A 200 -15.08 12.42 10.94
N PHE A 201 -16.07 11.71 11.48
CA PHE A 201 -16.15 10.25 11.34
C PHE A 201 -16.34 9.82 9.88
N GLU A 202 -17.21 10.50 9.13
CA GLU A 202 -17.41 10.24 7.69
C GLU A 202 -16.15 10.49 6.86
N PHE A 203 -15.38 11.54 7.16
CA PHE A 203 -14.08 11.78 6.55
C PHE A 203 -13.15 10.59 6.76
N ILE A 204 -13.00 10.14 8.02
CA ILE A 204 -12.14 9.00 8.37
C ILE A 204 -12.62 7.71 7.69
N GLU A 205 -13.93 7.45 7.66
CA GLU A 205 -14.50 6.27 7.03
C GLU A 205 -14.30 6.26 5.50
N ARG A 206 -14.40 7.42 4.83
CA ARG A 206 -14.05 7.51 3.40
C ARG A 206 -12.59 7.13 3.15
N ARG A 207 -11.66 7.68 3.95
CA ARG A 207 -10.23 7.35 3.84
C ARG A 207 -9.95 5.87 4.16
N ARG A 208 -10.66 5.27 5.11
CA ARG A 208 -10.59 3.82 5.38
C ARG A 208 -11.04 2.98 4.19
N LYS A 209 -12.14 3.35 3.54
CA LYS A 209 -12.61 2.65 2.33
C LYS A 209 -11.60 2.74 1.18
N GLU A 210 -10.95 3.90 1.02
CA GLU A 210 -9.84 4.05 0.06
C GLU A 210 -8.68 3.09 0.39
N ILE A 211 -8.31 2.97 1.68
CA ILE A 211 -7.28 2.02 2.13
C ILE A 211 -7.66 0.57 1.79
N THR A 212 -8.89 0.15 2.12
CA THR A 212 -9.36 -1.22 1.82
C THR A 212 -9.31 -1.51 0.32
N GLY A 213 -9.73 -0.56 -0.52
CA GLY A 213 -9.64 -0.73 -1.99
C GLY A 213 -8.20 -0.86 -2.50
N LEU A 214 -7.24 -0.17 -1.90
CA LEU A 214 -5.81 -0.33 -2.24
C LEU A 214 -5.26 -1.68 -1.78
N VAL A 215 -5.69 -2.19 -0.62
CA VAL A 215 -5.30 -3.52 -0.12
C VAL A 215 -5.82 -4.62 -1.04
N ASP A 216 -7.08 -4.53 -1.49
CA ASP A 216 -7.68 -5.50 -2.42
C ASP A 216 -6.97 -5.53 -3.79
N THR A 217 -6.26 -4.45 -4.14
CA THR A 217 -5.43 -4.38 -5.35
C THR A 217 -4.07 -5.10 -5.19
N ILE A 218 -3.59 -5.31 -3.96
CA ILE A 218 -2.34 -6.06 -3.67
C ILE A 218 -2.61 -7.57 -3.64
N GLY A 219 -3.84 -7.98 -3.30
CA GLY A 219 -4.24 -9.38 -3.16
C GLY A 219 -4.69 -10.08 -4.45
N ASN A 220 -4.91 -9.32 -5.53
CA ASN A 220 -5.23 -9.83 -6.88
C ASN A 220 -4.02 -9.69 -7.82
#